data_AF-A0AAF5DEY1-F1
#
_entry.id   AF-A0AAF5DEY1-F1
#
_cell.length_a   1.000
_cell.length_b   1.000
_cell.length_c   1.000
_cell.angle_alpha   90.00
_cell.angle_beta   90.00
_cell.angle_gamma   90.00
#
_symmetry.space_group_name_H-M   'P 1'
#
loop_
_entity.id
_entity.type
_entity.pdbx_description
1 polymer ?
#
loop_
_entity_poly.entity_id
_entity_poly.type
_entity_poly.pdbx_seq_one_letter_code
_entity_poly.pdbx_strand_id
1 'polypeptide(L)'
;FNLLYFFYILIMTSTSKSTIEYLQEQSSGLEDILERNLTGNDLEEAWRLIYGNRSNKLNFNDNIIKSCNENNIEIKGYHINAEIEQLRLPRKVKIAAIQNAIVEPTTSPINIQREALHNRVGLMIELAAQAGANIIGLQEAWTMPFAFCTRERLPWTEFAESAEDGPTTKFLSNIARKYGIVIISPILERDESKDDVIWNTAVVISHTGNVIGKSRKNHIPRVGDFNESTYYMESELGHPVFETKYGLIGINICYGRHHPQNWMSYALNGAEIIFNPSATISGLSEALWPIEARNAAIANHCFTVAINRVGTEIFENPFTSGDGKPAHKEFGHFYGASYIAAPNGIRTPSLSRNKEGILICEIDLNLCRQTKDTWEGKKKFEKLMKNDIKTKGQIETEINNIIINESDEIKIQFEEMKIKKEKFQNKLKTKFQYITSTFPLEAQNIISKIEQVHNNMNITLKQEMEQIKKIINTVNNEIVKNELEKFQSGIVMELI
;
A
#
# COMPACT_ATOMS: atom_id res chain seq x y z
N PHE A 1 32.04 -13.28 -49.99
CA PHE A 1 32.89 -14.15 -49.13
C PHE A 1 33.12 -13.57 -47.74
N ASN A 2 33.55 -12.30 -47.59
CA ASN A 2 33.79 -11.71 -46.25
C ASN A 2 32.53 -11.46 -45.39
N LEU A 3 31.35 -11.28 -45.99
CA LEU A 3 30.09 -11.11 -45.23
C LEU A 3 29.54 -12.42 -44.62
N LEU A 4 29.75 -13.56 -45.29
CA LEU A 4 29.33 -14.87 -44.77
C LEU A 4 30.24 -15.37 -43.64
N TYR A 5 31.53 -15.04 -43.69
CA TYR A 5 32.48 -15.41 -42.63
C TYR A 5 32.20 -14.64 -41.32
N PHE A 6 31.71 -13.40 -41.42
CA PHE A 6 31.31 -12.59 -40.26
C PHE A 6 30.04 -13.15 -39.59
N PHE A 7 29.06 -13.61 -40.37
CA PHE A 7 27.88 -14.31 -39.84
C PHE A 7 28.23 -15.68 -39.25
N TYR A 8 29.15 -16.42 -39.87
CA TYR A 8 29.60 -17.72 -39.34
C TYR A 8 30.35 -17.58 -38.02
N ILE A 9 31.18 -16.55 -37.83
CA ILE A 9 31.87 -16.26 -36.56
C ILE A 9 30.90 -15.76 -35.48
N LEU A 10 29.87 -14.97 -35.82
CA LEU A 10 28.86 -14.53 -34.85
C LEU A 10 27.95 -15.68 -34.40
N ILE A 11 27.66 -16.64 -35.29
CA ILE A 11 26.85 -17.82 -35.00
C ILE A 11 27.68 -18.90 -34.24
N MET A 12 28.99 -18.97 -34.47
CA MET A 12 29.87 -19.95 -33.81
C MET A 12 30.55 -19.47 -32.52
N THR A 13 30.48 -18.17 -32.19
CA THR A 13 30.97 -17.64 -30.90
C THR A 13 29.86 -17.35 -29.88
N SER A 14 28.61 -17.62 -30.24
CA SER A 14 27.45 -17.66 -29.34
C SER A 14 27.41 -19.01 -28.62
N THR A 15 28.27 -19.22 -27.63
CA THR A 15 27.99 -20.23 -26.60
C THR A 15 26.68 -19.82 -25.92
N SER A 16 25.63 -20.62 -26.07
CA SER A 16 24.36 -20.38 -25.39
C SER A 16 24.63 -20.44 -23.88
N LYS A 17 24.77 -19.26 -23.24
CA LYS A 17 24.71 -19.18 -21.79
C LYS A 17 23.42 -19.84 -21.36
N SER A 18 23.49 -20.70 -20.35
CA SER A 18 22.25 -21.22 -19.77
C SER A 18 21.39 -20.03 -19.32
N THR A 19 20.06 -20.16 -19.32
CA THR A 19 19.16 -19.13 -18.77
C THR A 19 19.61 -18.71 -17.36
N ILE A 20 20.18 -19.64 -16.60
CA ILE A 20 20.77 -19.45 -15.28
C ILE A 20 22.00 -18.52 -15.33
N GLU A 21 22.97 -18.76 -16.21
CA GLU A 21 24.16 -17.89 -16.36
C GLU A 21 23.80 -16.50 -16.86
N TYR A 22 22.82 -16.39 -17.77
CA TYR A 22 22.33 -15.09 -18.25
C TYR A 22 21.63 -14.29 -17.14
N LEU A 23 20.86 -14.95 -16.28
CA LEU A 23 20.17 -14.32 -15.15
C LEU A 23 21.13 -13.99 -13.99
N GLN A 24 22.18 -14.78 -13.79
CA GLN A 24 23.22 -14.52 -12.78
C GLN A 24 24.10 -13.31 -13.12
N GLU A 25 24.30 -13.00 -14.41
CA GLU A 25 25.05 -11.81 -14.86
C GLU A 25 24.22 -10.53 -14.96
N GLN A 26 22.89 -10.61 -14.98
CA GLN A 26 22.01 -9.44 -14.99
C GLN A 26 22.04 -8.76 -13.61
N SER A 27 22.13 -7.43 -13.61
CA SER A 27 22.49 -6.58 -12.46
C SER A 27 21.71 -6.86 -11.17
N SER A 28 22.30 -6.46 -10.04
CA SER A 28 21.66 -6.50 -8.71
C SER A 28 20.35 -5.69 -8.64
N GLY A 29 20.09 -4.79 -9.58
CA GLY A 29 18.82 -4.06 -9.74
C GLY A 29 18.88 -3.01 -10.85
N LEU A 30 17.77 -2.33 -11.11
CA LEU A 30 17.69 -1.18 -12.03
C LEU A 30 18.54 -0.02 -11.50
N GLU A 31 18.54 0.17 -10.19
CA GLU A 31 19.22 1.24 -9.48
C GLU A 31 20.73 1.19 -9.71
N ASP A 32 21.34 0.01 -9.67
CA ASP A 32 22.77 -0.16 -9.95
C ASP A 32 23.10 0.13 -11.42
N ILE A 33 22.17 -0.15 -12.34
CA ILE A 33 22.33 0.22 -13.76
C ILE A 33 22.33 1.75 -13.89
N LEU A 34 21.39 2.43 -13.24
CA LEU A 34 21.31 3.90 -13.28
C LEU A 34 22.55 4.53 -12.66
N GLU A 35 22.95 4.13 -11.45
CA GLU A 35 24.10 4.72 -10.75
C GLU A 35 25.45 4.42 -11.44
N ARG A 36 25.56 3.29 -12.16
CA ARG A 36 26.77 2.96 -12.93
C ARG A 36 26.89 3.75 -14.24
N ASN A 37 25.77 4.12 -14.88
CA ASN A 37 25.78 4.66 -16.24
C ASN A 37 25.38 6.14 -16.33
N LEU A 38 24.73 6.71 -15.31
CA LEU A 38 24.33 8.11 -15.25
C LEU A 38 25.04 8.83 -14.10
N THR A 39 25.28 10.12 -14.25
CA THR A 39 25.88 10.97 -13.20
C THR A 39 25.26 12.37 -13.23
N GLY A 40 25.47 13.17 -12.17
CA GLY A 40 25.02 14.56 -12.12
C GLY A 40 23.50 14.71 -12.27
N ASN A 41 23.08 15.70 -13.06
CA ASN A 41 21.66 16.03 -13.25
C ASN A 41 20.85 14.91 -13.90
N ASP A 42 21.43 14.15 -14.83
CA ASP A 42 20.72 13.07 -15.54
C ASP A 42 20.35 11.93 -14.59
N LEU A 43 21.23 11.62 -13.63
CA LEU A 43 20.94 10.61 -12.59
C LEU A 43 19.82 11.09 -11.66
N GLU A 44 19.86 12.34 -11.21
CA GLU A 44 18.83 12.90 -10.33
C GLU A 44 17.47 13.01 -11.03
N GLU A 45 17.46 13.35 -12.33
CA GLU A 45 16.24 13.37 -13.13
C GLU A 45 15.68 11.96 -13.35
N ALA A 46 16.54 10.96 -13.58
CA ALA A 46 16.12 9.56 -13.62
C ALA A 46 15.49 9.11 -12.30
N TRP A 47 16.08 9.48 -11.16
CA TRP A 47 15.49 9.22 -9.83
C TRP A 47 14.12 9.88 -9.67
N ARG A 48 13.98 11.15 -10.06
CA ARG A 48 12.72 11.90 -9.98
C ARG A 48 11.62 11.25 -10.84
N LEU A 49 11.93 10.92 -12.09
CA LEU A 49 10.95 10.35 -13.03
C LEU A 49 10.56 8.90 -12.65
N ILE A 50 11.54 8.07 -12.28
CA ILE A 50 11.31 6.63 -12.05
C ILE A 50 10.86 6.35 -10.62
N TYR A 51 11.36 7.06 -9.61
CA TYR A 51 11.08 6.77 -8.19
C TYR A 51 10.29 7.87 -7.48
N GLY A 52 10.01 8.99 -8.16
CA GLY A 52 9.32 10.15 -7.61
C GLY A 52 10.28 11.15 -6.97
N ASN A 53 11.36 10.67 -6.36
CA ASN A 53 12.55 11.41 -5.92
C ASN A 53 13.60 10.40 -5.41
N ARG A 54 14.84 10.84 -5.21
CA ARG A 54 15.84 10.04 -4.52
C ARG A 54 15.45 9.85 -3.05
N SER A 55 15.32 8.61 -2.61
CA SER A 55 14.94 8.29 -1.23
C SER A 55 16.10 8.50 -0.26
N ASN A 56 15.85 9.17 0.87
CA ASN A 56 16.83 9.29 1.96
C ASN A 56 17.08 7.92 2.60
N LYS A 57 18.34 7.53 2.75
CA LYS A 57 18.72 6.26 3.37
C LYS A 57 18.51 6.30 4.89
N LEU A 58 18.01 5.20 5.45
CA LEU A 58 17.96 4.92 6.89
C LEU A 58 19.25 4.19 7.28
N ASN A 59 19.91 4.67 8.33
CA ASN A 59 21.12 4.02 8.86
C ASN A 59 20.75 2.93 9.87
N PHE A 60 21.51 1.83 9.84
CA PHE A 60 21.39 0.73 10.80
C PHE A 60 22.63 0.68 11.69
N ASN A 61 22.50 0.04 12.85
CA ASN A 61 23.64 -0.23 13.73
C ASN A 61 24.63 -1.17 13.03
N ASP A 62 25.93 -0.93 13.18
CA ASP A 62 27.02 -1.74 12.61
C ASP A 62 26.88 -3.24 12.95
N ASN A 63 26.39 -3.57 14.15
CA ASN A 63 26.15 -4.96 14.55
C ASN A 63 25.10 -5.64 13.67
N ILE A 64 24.02 -4.93 13.31
CA ILE A 64 22.98 -5.46 12.42
C ILE A 64 23.52 -5.65 11.02
N ILE A 65 24.28 -4.68 10.50
CA ILE A 65 24.91 -4.77 9.17
C ILE A 65 25.85 -5.96 9.13
N LYS A 66 26.69 -6.13 10.17
CA LYS A 66 27.60 -7.26 10.31
C LYS A 66 26.84 -8.59 10.34
N SER A 67 25.81 -8.72 11.16
CA SER A 67 25.00 -9.95 11.22
C SER A 67 24.30 -10.28 9.91
N CYS A 68 23.79 -9.27 9.18
CA CYS A 68 23.21 -9.47 7.85
C CYS A 68 24.27 -9.97 6.86
N ASN A 69 25.45 -9.34 6.83
CA ASN A 69 26.56 -9.75 5.95
C ASN A 69 27.05 -11.17 6.24
N GLU A 70 27.24 -11.52 7.52
CA GLU A 70 27.66 -12.87 7.94
C GLU A 70 26.65 -13.95 7.52
N ASN A 71 25.37 -13.58 7.39
CA ASN A 71 24.30 -14.48 6.98
C ASN A 71 23.92 -14.35 5.50
N ASN A 72 24.67 -13.59 4.69
CA ASN A 72 24.37 -13.32 3.28
C ASN A 72 22.97 -12.73 3.03
N ILE A 73 22.50 -11.87 3.92
CA ILE A 73 21.21 -11.17 3.83
C ILE A 73 21.47 -9.72 3.42
N GLU A 74 20.82 -9.26 2.35
CA GLU A 74 20.81 -7.83 2.00
C GLU A 74 19.95 -7.05 3.01
N ILE A 75 20.43 -5.92 3.51
CA ILE A 75 19.61 -4.99 4.29
C ILE A 75 19.63 -3.59 3.67
N LYS A 76 18.44 -3.04 3.40
CA LYS A 76 18.25 -1.70 2.85
C LYS A 76 17.26 -0.90 3.70
N GLY A 77 17.53 0.39 3.84
CA GLY A 77 16.79 1.29 4.72
C GLY A 77 16.46 2.61 4.06
N TYR A 78 15.22 3.09 4.17
CA TYR A 78 14.80 4.40 3.63
C TYR A 78 13.83 5.16 4.53
N HIS A 79 13.66 6.46 4.30
CA HIS A 79 12.63 7.30 4.92
C HIS A 79 11.65 7.85 3.89
N ILE A 80 10.35 7.86 4.24
CA ILE A 80 9.32 8.59 3.52
C ILE A 80 8.51 9.42 4.52
N ASN A 81 8.70 10.73 4.49
CA ASN A 81 8.11 11.65 5.46
C ASN A 81 6.82 12.30 4.95
N ALA A 82 5.99 12.72 5.90
CA ALA A 82 4.89 13.66 5.70
C ALA A 82 5.35 15.07 6.10
N GLU A 83 4.62 16.09 5.65
CA GLU A 83 4.77 17.45 6.18
C GLU A 83 4.36 17.50 7.65
N ILE A 84 4.96 18.41 8.43
CA ILE A 84 4.63 18.55 9.86
C ILE A 84 3.23 19.17 10.00
N GLU A 85 2.32 18.46 10.66
CA GLU A 85 0.98 18.98 10.96
C GLU A 85 0.97 19.72 12.31
N GLN A 86 0.25 20.84 12.38
CA GLN A 86 0.12 21.62 13.63
C GLN A 86 -0.81 20.97 14.66
N LEU A 87 -1.78 20.18 14.20
CA LEU A 87 -2.84 19.58 15.04
C LEU A 87 -2.62 18.10 15.36
N ARG A 88 -1.70 17.42 14.64
CA ARG A 88 -1.48 15.98 14.79
C ARG A 88 -0.01 15.69 14.89
N LEU A 89 0.34 14.85 15.85
CA LEU A 89 1.70 14.35 15.96
C LEU A 89 2.03 13.46 14.75
N PRO A 90 3.30 13.44 14.31
CA PRO A 90 3.77 12.49 13.30
C PRO A 90 3.43 11.05 13.70
N ARG A 91 2.91 10.25 12.77
CA ARG A 91 2.59 8.84 12.99
C ARG A 91 3.64 7.97 12.32
N LYS A 92 4.86 8.02 12.87
CA LYS A 92 6.03 7.31 12.35
C LYS A 92 5.94 5.81 12.60
N VAL A 93 6.16 5.01 11.57
CA VAL A 93 6.13 3.54 11.62
C VAL A 93 7.23 3.00 10.72
N LYS A 94 8.01 2.03 11.21
CA LYS A 94 8.99 1.30 10.40
C LYS A 94 8.37 0.01 9.87
N ILE A 95 8.17 -0.06 8.57
CA ILE A 95 7.66 -1.26 7.89
C ILE A 95 8.84 -2.03 7.30
N ALA A 96 8.84 -3.36 7.48
CA ALA A 96 9.79 -4.25 6.83
C ALA A 96 9.12 -5.18 5.81
N ALA A 97 9.80 -5.40 4.69
CA ALA A 97 9.50 -6.44 3.71
C ALA A 97 10.65 -7.46 3.69
N ILE A 98 10.33 -8.75 3.80
CA ILE A 98 11.30 -9.84 3.74
C ILE A 98 11.08 -10.67 2.46
N GLN A 99 12.12 -10.82 1.67
CA GLN A 99 12.18 -11.76 0.55
C GLN A 99 13.25 -12.82 0.80
N ASN A 100 12.94 -14.07 0.47
CA ASN A 100 13.84 -15.20 0.69
C ASN A 100 13.64 -16.31 -0.37
N ALA A 101 14.63 -17.19 -0.48
CA ALA A 101 14.52 -18.40 -1.27
C ALA A 101 14.08 -19.58 -0.37
N ILE A 102 13.74 -20.72 -0.97
CA ILE A 102 13.70 -21.98 -0.23
C ILE A 102 15.10 -22.39 0.20
N VAL A 103 15.20 -23.11 1.32
CA VAL A 103 16.50 -23.53 1.89
C VAL A 103 16.88 -24.93 1.44
N GLU A 104 15.95 -25.86 1.60
CA GLU A 104 16.13 -27.28 1.27
C GLU A 104 15.68 -27.57 -0.17
N PRO A 105 16.23 -28.59 -0.84
CA PRO A 105 15.72 -29.02 -2.14
C PRO A 105 14.27 -29.50 -1.99
N THR A 106 13.48 -29.32 -3.05
CA THR A 106 12.04 -29.66 -3.05
C THR A 106 11.77 -31.15 -2.81
N THR A 107 12.78 -32.02 -2.99
CA THR A 107 12.74 -33.46 -2.71
C THR A 107 12.95 -33.83 -1.24
N SER A 108 13.34 -32.90 -0.38
CA SER A 108 13.49 -33.15 1.07
C SER A 108 12.12 -33.40 1.72
N PRO A 109 12.04 -34.12 2.86
CA PRO A 109 10.79 -34.24 3.61
C PRO A 109 10.20 -32.87 3.98
N ILE A 110 8.88 -32.71 3.85
CA ILE A 110 8.16 -31.42 4.01
C ILE A 110 8.42 -30.75 5.36
N ASN A 111 8.58 -31.54 6.43
CA ASN A 111 8.83 -31.04 7.77
C ASN A 111 10.21 -30.42 7.89
N ILE A 112 11.21 -31.02 7.24
CA ILE A 112 12.58 -30.50 7.17
C ILE A 112 12.61 -29.20 6.34
N GLN A 113 11.89 -29.17 5.20
CA GLN A 113 11.77 -27.94 4.40
C GLN A 113 11.14 -26.79 5.20
N ARG A 114 10.03 -27.05 5.92
CA ARG A 114 9.34 -26.06 6.76
C ARG A 114 10.24 -25.58 7.91
N GLU A 115 10.90 -26.49 8.62
CA GLU A 115 11.80 -26.15 9.73
C GLU A 115 12.98 -25.29 9.27
N ALA A 116 13.59 -25.63 8.12
CA ALA A 116 14.67 -24.85 7.53
C ALA A 116 14.20 -23.41 7.19
N LEU A 117 12.99 -23.27 6.64
CA LEU A 117 12.36 -21.97 6.40
C LEU A 117 12.04 -21.20 7.69
N HIS A 118 11.51 -21.87 8.72
CA HIS A 118 11.27 -21.27 10.04
C HIS A 118 12.57 -20.70 10.62
N ASN A 119 13.67 -21.46 10.59
CA ASN A 119 14.97 -21.01 11.08
C ASN A 119 15.52 -19.84 10.25
N ARG A 120 15.48 -19.94 8.91
CA ARG A 120 16.04 -18.91 8.03
C ARG A 120 15.26 -17.61 8.07
N VAL A 121 13.94 -17.66 7.89
CA VAL A 121 13.07 -16.48 7.91
C VAL A 121 12.91 -15.95 9.33
N GLY A 122 12.89 -16.82 10.34
CA GLY A 122 12.92 -16.42 11.75
C GLY A 122 14.10 -15.51 12.07
N LEU A 123 15.32 -15.89 11.66
CA LEU A 123 16.50 -15.04 11.79
C LEU A 123 16.32 -13.67 11.11
N MET A 124 15.76 -13.64 9.89
CA MET A 124 15.52 -12.38 9.16
C MET A 124 14.50 -11.48 9.89
N ILE A 125 13.44 -12.07 10.47
CA ILE A 125 12.45 -11.36 11.28
C ILE A 125 13.10 -10.78 12.54
N GLU A 126 13.94 -11.55 13.23
CA GLU A 126 14.65 -11.07 14.42
C GLU A 126 15.60 -9.91 14.09
N LEU A 127 16.36 -10.01 12.99
CA LEU A 127 17.26 -8.94 12.53
C LEU A 127 16.48 -7.68 12.14
N ALA A 128 15.36 -7.82 11.43
CA ALA A 128 14.48 -6.70 11.07
C ALA A 128 13.88 -6.03 12.32
N ALA A 129 13.47 -6.82 13.32
CA ALA A 129 12.96 -6.32 14.59
C ALA A 129 14.04 -5.56 15.38
N GLN A 130 15.26 -6.10 15.45
CA GLN A 130 16.41 -5.44 16.07
C GLN A 130 16.83 -4.16 15.33
N ALA A 131 16.59 -4.09 14.02
CA ALA A 131 16.74 -2.87 13.21
C ALA A 131 15.60 -1.84 13.42
N GLY A 132 14.62 -2.18 14.26
CA GLY A 132 13.54 -1.30 14.70
C GLY A 132 12.25 -1.40 13.90
N ALA A 133 12.06 -2.42 13.06
CA ALA A 133 10.79 -2.65 12.37
C ALA A 133 9.64 -2.81 13.38
N ASN A 134 8.49 -2.20 13.08
CA ASN A 134 7.26 -2.33 13.87
C ASN A 134 6.28 -3.32 13.23
N ILE A 135 6.25 -3.37 11.89
CA ILE A 135 5.41 -4.27 11.10
C ILE A 135 6.32 -4.99 10.11
N ILE A 136 6.22 -6.31 10.00
CA ILE A 136 7.01 -7.13 9.08
C ILE A 136 6.07 -7.92 8.18
N GLY A 137 6.22 -7.77 6.86
CA GLY A 137 5.54 -8.57 5.86
C GLY A 137 6.45 -9.64 5.26
N LEU A 138 5.93 -10.85 5.11
CA LEU A 138 6.60 -11.97 4.45
C LEU A 138 6.04 -12.20 3.04
N GLN A 139 6.78 -12.92 2.20
CA GLN A 139 6.34 -13.28 0.84
C GLN A 139 5.19 -14.32 0.83
N GLU A 140 4.58 -14.52 -0.33
CA GLU A 140 3.49 -15.50 -0.49
C GLU A 140 3.97 -16.94 -0.24
N ALA A 141 3.15 -17.71 0.50
CA ALA A 141 3.39 -19.12 0.80
C ALA A 141 4.83 -19.37 1.29
N TRP A 142 5.32 -18.51 2.19
CA TRP A 142 6.75 -18.44 2.55
C TRP A 142 7.27 -19.74 3.18
N THR A 143 6.38 -20.58 3.70
CA THR A 143 6.68 -21.84 4.39
C THR A 143 6.87 -23.04 3.44
N MET A 144 6.75 -22.84 2.12
CA MET A 144 6.85 -23.91 1.13
C MET A 144 7.54 -23.45 -0.17
N PRO A 145 8.06 -24.39 -0.98
CA PRO A 145 8.25 -24.16 -2.41
C PRO A 145 6.91 -23.81 -3.06
N PHE A 146 6.93 -22.99 -4.10
CA PHE A 146 5.75 -22.60 -4.85
C PHE A 146 5.31 -23.70 -5.82
N ALA A 147 5.01 -24.89 -5.28
CA ALA A 147 4.82 -26.15 -5.99
C ALA A 147 3.56 -26.24 -6.85
N PHE A 148 2.76 -25.17 -6.92
CA PHE A 148 1.48 -25.17 -7.64
C PHE A 148 1.63 -25.43 -9.14
N CYS A 149 2.83 -25.25 -9.71
CA CYS A 149 3.15 -25.60 -11.09
C CYS A 149 3.06 -27.09 -11.41
N THR A 150 3.35 -27.94 -10.42
CA THR A 150 3.34 -29.38 -10.57
C THR A 150 1.91 -29.92 -10.75
N ARG A 151 0.91 -29.23 -10.18
CA ARG A 151 -0.50 -29.66 -10.07
C ARG A 151 -0.68 -30.94 -9.26
N GLU A 152 0.39 -31.44 -8.65
CA GLU A 152 0.37 -32.61 -7.78
C GLU A 152 -0.23 -32.21 -6.42
N ARG A 153 -1.14 -33.03 -5.88
CA ARG A 153 -1.66 -32.76 -4.54
C ARG A 153 -0.67 -33.17 -3.47
N LEU A 154 -0.20 -34.42 -3.51
CA LEU A 154 0.79 -34.93 -2.54
C LEU A 154 2.21 -34.76 -3.09
N PRO A 155 3.20 -34.46 -2.23
CA PRO A 155 3.06 -34.16 -0.80
C PRO A 155 2.66 -32.68 -0.53
N TRP A 156 2.49 -31.85 -1.55
CA TRP A 156 2.38 -30.39 -1.43
C TRP A 156 1.22 -29.90 -0.55
N THR A 157 0.09 -30.59 -0.52
CA THR A 157 -1.05 -30.23 0.35
C THR A 157 -0.79 -30.50 1.83
N GLU A 158 0.25 -31.25 2.19
CA GLU A 158 0.66 -31.44 3.60
C GLU A 158 1.41 -30.21 4.15
N PHE A 159 1.82 -29.27 3.29
CA PHE A 159 2.26 -27.95 3.76
C PHE A 159 1.13 -27.13 4.38
N ALA A 160 -0.13 -27.43 4.04
CA ALA A 160 -1.29 -26.72 4.55
C ALA A 160 -1.45 -26.93 6.06
N GLU A 161 -1.70 -25.84 6.79
CA GLU A 161 -1.79 -25.83 8.26
C GLU A 161 -2.93 -24.92 8.75
N SER A 162 -3.33 -25.05 10.01
CA SER A 162 -4.31 -24.14 10.63
C SER A 162 -3.77 -22.70 10.65
N ALA A 163 -4.59 -21.73 10.24
CA ALA A 163 -4.22 -20.31 10.27
C ALA A 163 -4.02 -19.79 11.69
N GLU A 164 -4.82 -20.25 12.65
CA GLU A 164 -4.79 -19.79 14.04
C GLU A 164 -3.83 -20.60 14.91
N ASP A 165 -3.80 -21.94 14.74
CA ASP A 165 -3.12 -22.87 15.64
C ASP A 165 -1.99 -23.69 14.98
N GLY A 166 -1.70 -23.42 13.71
CA GLY A 166 -0.62 -24.08 12.96
C GLY A 166 0.76 -23.83 13.57
N PRO A 167 1.73 -24.74 13.30
CA PRO A 167 3.09 -24.61 13.83
C PRO A 167 3.74 -23.29 13.43
N THR A 168 3.53 -22.80 12.21
CA THR A 168 4.05 -21.50 11.76
C THR A 168 3.46 -20.32 12.54
N THR A 169 2.15 -20.29 12.75
CA THR A 169 1.51 -19.20 13.51
C THR A 169 1.99 -19.19 14.95
N LYS A 170 2.13 -20.36 15.59
CA LYS A 170 2.69 -20.48 16.95
C LYS A 170 4.15 -20.02 17.03
N PHE A 171 4.96 -20.44 16.07
CA PHE A 171 6.37 -20.01 15.95
C PHE A 171 6.48 -18.48 15.86
N LEU A 172 5.75 -17.87 14.92
CA LEU A 172 5.79 -16.42 14.71
C LEU A 172 5.13 -15.63 15.84
N SER A 173 4.12 -16.17 16.52
CA SER A 173 3.49 -15.54 17.68
C SER A 173 4.47 -15.32 18.83
N ASN A 174 5.40 -16.26 19.03
CA ASN A 174 6.46 -16.11 20.03
C ASN A 174 7.44 -14.99 19.65
N ILE A 175 7.83 -14.90 18.37
CA ILE A 175 8.73 -13.84 17.88
C ILE A 175 8.04 -12.47 17.97
N ALA A 176 6.78 -12.37 17.52
CA ALA A 176 5.99 -11.16 17.58
C ALA A 176 5.87 -10.60 19.01
N ARG A 177 5.58 -11.47 19.98
CA ARG A 177 5.54 -11.11 21.41
C ARG A 177 6.91 -10.69 21.95
N LYS A 178 7.97 -11.43 21.61
CA LYS A 178 9.34 -11.17 22.09
C LYS A 178 9.83 -9.78 21.68
N TYR A 179 9.55 -9.36 20.44
CA TYR A 179 10.03 -8.09 19.90
C TYR A 179 8.99 -6.97 19.89
N GLY A 180 7.72 -7.25 20.20
CA GLY A 180 6.65 -6.26 20.17
C GLY A 180 6.30 -5.79 18.76
N ILE A 181 6.32 -6.69 17.77
CA ILE A 181 6.13 -6.37 16.35
C ILE A 181 4.87 -7.04 15.78
N VAL A 182 4.28 -6.45 14.75
CA VAL A 182 3.21 -7.08 13.96
C VAL A 182 3.85 -7.90 12.83
N ILE A 183 3.37 -9.11 12.59
CA ILE A 183 3.85 -9.98 11.50
C ILE A 183 2.68 -10.35 10.59
N ILE A 184 2.87 -10.17 9.28
CA ILE A 184 1.95 -10.64 8.23
C ILE A 184 2.55 -11.92 7.62
N SER A 185 1.86 -13.05 7.82
CA SER A 185 2.35 -14.39 7.45
C SER A 185 1.46 -15.08 6.41
N PRO A 186 1.80 -15.01 5.12
CA PRO A 186 1.12 -15.73 4.04
C PRO A 186 1.47 -17.22 4.00
N ILE A 187 0.51 -18.08 4.28
CA ILE A 187 0.63 -19.54 4.34
C ILE A 187 -0.41 -20.22 3.46
N LEU A 188 -0.23 -21.52 3.26
CA LEU A 188 -1.30 -22.41 2.80
C LEU A 188 -2.13 -22.83 4.01
N GLU A 189 -3.38 -22.38 4.08
CA GLU A 189 -4.28 -22.69 5.19
C GLU A 189 -5.04 -23.99 4.90
N ARG A 190 -5.21 -24.84 5.90
CA ARG A 190 -6.21 -25.92 5.95
C ARG A 190 -7.30 -25.51 6.94
N ASP A 191 -8.52 -25.32 6.44
CA ASP A 191 -9.67 -24.92 7.26
C ASP A 191 -10.42 -26.15 7.76
N GLU A 192 -9.99 -26.66 8.92
CA GLU A 192 -10.62 -27.82 9.59
C GLU A 192 -12.11 -27.57 9.92
N SER A 193 -12.54 -26.30 10.03
CA SER A 193 -13.95 -25.95 10.28
C SER A 193 -14.83 -26.04 9.03
N LYS A 194 -14.22 -26.14 7.85
CA LYS A 194 -14.89 -26.25 6.55
C LYS A 194 -14.38 -27.48 5.77
N ASP A 195 -14.44 -28.66 6.40
CA ASP A 195 -14.13 -29.95 5.74
C ASP A 195 -12.72 -29.97 5.11
N ASP A 196 -11.72 -29.46 5.84
CA ASP A 196 -10.32 -29.42 5.43
C ASP A 196 -10.03 -28.68 4.11
N VAL A 197 -10.92 -27.76 3.69
CA VAL A 197 -10.71 -26.94 2.49
C VAL A 197 -9.44 -26.12 2.61
N ILE A 198 -8.64 -26.14 1.55
CA ILE A 198 -7.38 -25.41 1.47
C ILE A 198 -7.60 -24.00 0.96
N TRP A 199 -6.90 -23.03 1.54
CA TRP A 199 -6.94 -21.62 1.15
C TRP A 199 -5.52 -21.03 1.07
N ASN A 200 -5.35 -20.00 0.24
CA ASN A 200 -4.17 -19.15 0.30
C ASN A 200 -4.48 -17.95 1.20
N THR A 201 -3.76 -17.86 2.32
CA THR A 201 -4.18 -17.05 3.47
C THR A 201 -3.02 -16.29 4.08
N ALA A 202 -3.20 -15.00 4.35
CA ALA A 202 -2.30 -14.22 5.17
C ALA A 202 -2.85 -14.07 6.59
N VAL A 203 -2.10 -14.54 7.58
CA VAL A 203 -2.40 -14.42 9.01
C VAL A 203 -1.77 -13.15 9.56
N VAL A 204 -2.53 -12.37 10.34
CA VAL A 204 -2.04 -11.15 10.99
C VAL A 204 -1.80 -11.40 12.46
N ILE A 205 -0.54 -11.38 12.87
CA ILE A 205 -0.12 -11.60 14.25
C ILE A 205 0.20 -10.25 14.88
N SER A 206 -0.46 -9.93 15.98
CA SER A 206 -0.26 -8.67 16.71
C SER A 206 1.07 -8.63 17.47
N HIS A 207 1.46 -7.41 17.86
CA HIS A 207 2.61 -7.15 18.74
C HIS A 207 2.58 -7.84 20.11
N THR A 208 1.45 -8.40 20.54
CA THR A 208 1.35 -9.20 21.78
C THR A 208 1.51 -10.71 21.53
N GLY A 209 1.66 -11.10 20.27
CA GLY A 209 1.69 -12.49 19.82
C GLY A 209 0.31 -13.12 19.65
N ASN A 210 -0.78 -12.35 19.73
CA ASN A 210 -2.12 -12.87 19.45
C ASN A 210 -2.45 -12.72 17.96
N VAL A 211 -3.12 -13.71 17.36
CA VAL A 211 -3.69 -13.57 16.01
C VAL A 211 -4.82 -12.54 16.05
N ILE A 212 -4.74 -11.49 15.23
CA ILE A 212 -5.81 -10.50 15.04
C ILE A 212 -6.89 -11.05 14.13
N GLY A 213 -6.47 -11.77 13.09
CA GLY A 213 -7.34 -12.41 12.11
C GLY A 213 -6.55 -12.86 10.87
N LYS A 214 -7.27 -13.13 9.79
CA LYS A 214 -6.71 -13.62 8.53
C LYS A 214 -7.40 -13.00 7.32
N SER A 215 -6.68 -12.89 6.21
CA SER A 215 -7.18 -12.49 4.89
C SER A 215 -6.91 -13.60 3.89
N ARG A 216 -7.90 -14.02 3.11
CA ARG A 216 -7.77 -15.04 2.06
C ARG A 216 -7.61 -14.39 0.69
N LYS A 217 -6.97 -15.09 -0.26
CA LYS A 217 -6.71 -14.57 -1.61
C LYS A 217 -8.01 -14.39 -2.40
N ASN A 218 -8.34 -13.15 -2.77
CA ASN A 218 -9.58 -12.81 -3.47
C ASN A 218 -9.58 -13.21 -4.95
N HIS A 219 -8.41 -13.19 -5.61
CA HIS A 219 -8.30 -13.46 -7.05
C HIS A 219 -7.28 -14.58 -7.29
N ILE A 220 -7.73 -15.69 -7.87
CA ILE A 220 -6.91 -16.89 -8.06
C ILE A 220 -6.43 -16.97 -9.52
N PRO A 221 -5.11 -17.00 -9.79
CA PRO A 221 -4.59 -17.17 -11.14
C PRO A 221 -4.85 -18.58 -11.67
N ARG A 222 -4.92 -18.66 -13.00
CA ARG A 222 -4.99 -19.90 -13.79
C ARG A 222 -4.03 -19.87 -14.99
N VAL A 223 -2.99 -19.04 -14.91
CA VAL A 223 -2.16 -18.65 -16.06
C VAL A 223 -0.80 -19.34 -16.01
N GLY A 224 -0.45 -20.04 -17.08
CA GLY A 224 0.86 -20.69 -17.21
C GLY A 224 1.12 -21.73 -16.12
N ASP A 225 2.25 -21.59 -15.43
CA ASP A 225 2.61 -22.46 -14.31
C ASP A 225 1.88 -22.11 -12.99
N PHE A 226 1.15 -20.98 -12.93
CA PHE A 226 0.40 -20.55 -11.74
C PHE A 226 -0.97 -21.25 -11.66
N ASN A 227 -0.96 -22.58 -11.54
CA ASN A 227 -2.15 -23.44 -11.51
C ASN A 227 -2.85 -23.48 -10.13
N GLU A 228 -2.89 -22.35 -9.45
CA GLU A 228 -3.35 -22.22 -8.07
C GLU A 228 -4.79 -22.65 -7.85
N SER A 229 -5.67 -22.43 -8.84
CA SER A 229 -7.08 -22.85 -8.78
C SER A 229 -7.30 -24.37 -8.66
N THR A 230 -6.23 -25.16 -8.81
CA THR A 230 -6.24 -26.61 -8.55
C THR A 230 -6.21 -26.93 -7.05
N TYR A 231 -5.75 -25.98 -6.22
CA TYR A 231 -5.50 -26.17 -4.79
C TYR A 231 -6.51 -25.44 -3.90
N TYR A 232 -6.94 -24.25 -4.29
CA TYR A 232 -7.83 -23.39 -3.47
C TYR A 232 -8.74 -22.50 -4.33
N MET A 233 -9.78 -21.97 -3.69
CA MET A 233 -10.82 -21.13 -4.29
C MET A 233 -10.71 -19.66 -3.85
N GLU A 234 -11.46 -18.78 -4.52
CA GLU A 234 -11.55 -17.36 -4.19
C GLU A 234 -12.11 -17.16 -2.78
N SER A 235 -11.49 -16.24 -2.03
CA SER A 235 -11.85 -15.88 -0.66
C SER A 235 -13.32 -15.51 -0.46
N GLU A 236 -13.88 -15.96 0.66
CA GLU A 236 -15.21 -15.55 1.16
C GLU A 236 -15.13 -14.43 2.22
N LEU A 237 -13.93 -13.95 2.57
CA LEU A 237 -13.71 -13.00 3.67
C LEU A 237 -13.78 -11.53 3.22
N GLY A 238 -13.86 -11.25 1.92
CA GLY A 238 -13.84 -9.91 1.37
C GLY A 238 -12.50 -9.21 1.54
N HIS A 239 -12.51 -7.96 2.03
CA HIS A 239 -11.34 -7.08 2.09
C HIS A 239 -11.09 -6.58 3.53
N PRO A 240 -10.78 -7.48 4.49
CA PRO A 240 -10.61 -7.10 5.88
C PRO A 240 -9.42 -6.14 6.05
N VAL A 241 -9.60 -5.15 6.94
CA VAL A 241 -8.54 -4.23 7.38
C VAL A 241 -8.32 -4.45 8.86
N PHE A 242 -7.06 -4.66 9.25
CA PHE A 242 -6.67 -5.03 10.60
C PHE A 242 -6.16 -3.79 11.33
N GLU A 243 -6.81 -3.43 12.43
CA GLU A 243 -6.33 -2.40 13.33
C GLU A 243 -5.18 -2.96 14.18
N THR A 244 -4.04 -2.26 14.12
CA THR A 244 -2.87 -2.60 14.92
C THR A 244 -2.38 -1.39 15.69
N LYS A 245 -1.49 -1.61 16.66
CA LYS A 245 -0.78 -0.52 17.36
C LYS A 245 -0.04 0.43 16.41
N TYR A 246 0.29 -0.04 15.20
CA TYR A 246 1.16 0.64 14.24
C TYR A 246 0.43 1.08 12.95
N GLY A 247 -0.91 1.08 12.94
CA GLY A 247 -1.73 1.52 11.80
C GLY A 247 -2.70 0.47 11.28
N LEU A 248 -3.51 0.87 10.29
CA LEU A 248 -4.53 0.04 9.65
C LEU A 248 -3.95 -0.70 8.44
N ILE A 249 -4.00 -2.04 8.46
CA ILE A 249 -3.34 -2.90 7.48
C ILE A 249 -4.35 -3.65 6.60
N GLY A 250 -4.22 -3.53 5.28
CA GLY A 250 -4.84 -4.42 4.29
C GLY A 250 -3.82 -5.40 3.69
N ILE A 251 -4.28 -6.51 3.11
CA ILE A 251 -3.39 -7.53 2.52
C ILE A 251 -3.94 -8.02 1.18
N ASN A 252 -3.36 -7.52 0.09
CA ASN A 252 -3.69 -7.92 -1.27
C ASN A 252 -2.76 -9.05 -1.74
N ILE A 253 -3.19 -10.31 -1.66
CA ILE A 253 -2.30 -11.45 -1.94
C ILE A 253 -2.07 -11.63 -3.45
N CYS A 254 -0.80 -11.55 -3.86
CA CYS A 254 -0.23 -11.93 -5.15
C CYS A 254 -1.03 -11.46 -6.38
N TYR A 255 -1.77 -12.35 -7.05
CA TYR A 255 -2.50 -12.06 -8.30
C TYR A 255 -3.59 -10.99 -8.12
N GLY A 256 -4.04 -10.75 -6.89
CA GLY A 256 -4.87 -9.61 -6.57
C GLY A 256 -4.21 -8.26 -6.87
N ARG A 257 -2.88 -8.20 -7.09
CA ARG A 257 -2.16 -7.00 -7.53
C ARG A 257 -2.64 -6.46 -8.88
N HIS A 258 -3.12 -7.35 -9.76
CA HIS A 258 -3.58 -7.00 -11.10
C HIS A 258 -4.99 -6.38 -11.13
N HIS A 259 -5.66 -6.29 -9.98
CA HIS A 259 -7.07 -5.91 -9.87
C HIS A 259 -7.20 -4.58 -9.10
N PRO A 260 -7.26 -3.42 -9.77
CA PRO A 260 -7.41 -2.11 -9.12
C PRO A 260 -8.54 -2.04 -8.10
N GLN A 261 -9.67 -2.69 -8.36
CA GLN A 261 -10.83 -2.78 -7.47
C GLN A 261 -10.54 -3.51 -6.14
N ASN A 262 -9.61 -4.48 -6.15
CA ASN A 262 -9.20 -5.20 -4.95
C ASN A 262 -8.39 -4.27 -4.03
N TRP A 263 -7.45 -3.50 -4.60
CA TRP A 263 -6.72 -2.44 -3.89
C TRP A 263 -7.66 -1.37 -3.32
N MET A 264 -8.58 -0.89 -4.16
CA MET A 264 -9.56 0.13 -3.80
C MET A 264 -10.43 -0.33 -2.63
N SER A 265 -10.86 -1.59 -2.60
CA SER A 265 -11.72 -2.11 -1.53
C SER A 265 -11.02 -2.10 -0.16
N TYR A 266 -9.74 -2.48 -0.06
CA TYR A 266 -8.98 -2.35 1.20
C TYR A 266 -8.84 -0.87 1.62
N ALA A 267 -8.58 0.03 0.67
CA ALA A 267 -8.42 1.45 0.96
C ALA A 267 -9.73 2.13 1.40
N LEU A 268 -10.86 1.77 0.78
CA LEU A 268 -12.20 2.21 1.18
C LEU A 268 -12.54 1.73 2.60
N ASN A 269 -12.09 0.53 2.97
CA ASN A 269 -12.20 0.00 4.33
C ASN A 269 -11.20 0.63 5.33
N GLY A 270 -10.41 1.62 4.89
CA GLY A 270 -9.56 2.44 5.75
C GLY A 270 -8.10 2.01 5.83
N ALA A 271 -7.63 1.06 5.01
CA ALA A 271 -6.23 0.66 5.01
C ALA A 271 -5.29 1.86 4.78
N GLU A 272 -4.31 2.01 5.66
CA GLU A 272 -3.24 3.00 5.53
C GLU A 272 -2.00 2.38 4.88
N ILE A 273 -1.82 1.06 5.07
CA ILE A 273 -0.75 0.25 4.49
C ILE A 273 -1.41 -0.99 3.88
N ILE A 274 -1.12 -1.30 2.61
CA ILE A 274 -1.56 -2.54 1.96
C ILE A 274 -0.33 -3.39 1.60
N PHE A 275 -0.20 -4.56 2.23
CA PHE A 275 0.84 -5.53 1.87
C PHE A 275 0.43 -6.33 0.65
N ASN A 276 1.37 -6.58 -0.26
CA ASN A 276 1.20 -7.43 -1.42
C ASN A 276 2.25 -8.55 -1.45
N PRO A 277 2.05 -9.60 -0.63
CA PRO A 277 2.89 -10.79 -0.67
C PRO A 277 2.66 -11.53 -1.99
N SER A 278 3.73 -11.80 -2.72
CA SER A 278 3.66 -12.40 -4.04
C SER A 278 4.73 -13.48 -4.23
N ALA A 279 4.45 -14.38 -5.16
CA ALA A 279 5.44 -15.20 -5.83
C ALA A 279 5.19 -15.06 -7.35
N THR A 280 6.14 -14.49 -8.09
CA THR A 280 6.06 -14.36 -9.55
C THR A 280 7.44 -14.37 -10.20
N ILE A 281 7.51 -14.88 -11.43
CA ILE A 281 8.77 -15.20 -12.12
C ILE A 281 9.11 -14.21 -13.23
N SER A 282 10.39 -14.17 -13.59
CA SER A 282 10.90 -13.37 -14.69
C SER A 282 10.33 -13.85 -16.03
N GLY A 283 10.23 -12.95 -17.00
CA GLY A 283 9.65 -13.23 -18.32
C GLY A 283 8.12 -13.32 -18.36
N LEU A 284 7.43 -13.47 -17.23
CA LEU A 284 5.96 -13.44 -17.16
C LEU A 284 5.42 -12.05 -16.81
N SER A 285 5.80 -11.50 -15.65
CA SER A 285 5.15 -10.28 -15.11
C SER A 285 6.11 -9.20 -14.60
N GLU A 286 7.42 -9.35 -14.80
CA GLU A 286 8.42 -8.44 -14.21
C GLU A 286 8.24 -6.98 -14.66
N ALA A 287 7.85 -6.75 -15.92
CA ALA A 287 7.56 -5.42 -16.44
C ALA A 287 6.36 -4.72 -15.77
N LEU A 288 5.43 -5.50 -15.18
CA LEU A 288 4.27 -4.97 -14.46
C LEU A 288 4.60 -4.62 -13.00
N TRP A 289 5.60 -5.30 -12.43
CA TRP A 289 5.99 -5.20 -11.03
C TRP A 289 6.24 -3.76 -10.53
N PRO A 290 6.96 -2.88 -11.25
CA PRO A 290 7.20 -1.53 -10.77
C PRO A 290 5.99 -0.60 -10.90
N ILE A 291 4.91 -1.04 -11.56
CA ILE A 291 3.76 -0.22 -11.95
C ILE A 291 2.59 -0.45 -10.99
N GLU A 292 2.16 -1.70 -10.78
CA GLU A 292 0.82 -2.01 -10.23
C GLU A 292 0.66 -1.59 -8.77
N ALA A 293 1.54 -2.05 -7.87
CA ALA A 293 1.46 -1.67 -6.46
C ALA A 293 1.74 -0.17 -6.26
N ARG A 294 2.64 0.41 -7.07
CA ARG A 294 2.88 1.87 -7.05
C ARG A 294 1.65 2.66 -7.48
N ASN A 295 0.96 2.24 -8.54
CA ASN A 295 -0.29 2.86 -8.98
C ASN A 295 -1.37 2.73 -7.90
N ALA A 296 -1.47 1.57 -7.23
CA ALA A 296 -2.38 1.38 -6.12
C ALA A 296 -2.12 2.36 -4.96
N ALA A 297 -0.85 2.62 -4.61
CA ALA A 297 -0.50 3.60 -3.57
C ALA A 297 -0.97 5.01 -3.94
N ILE A 298 -0.75 5.41 -5.20
CA ILE A 298 -1.15 6.72 -5.74
C ILE A 298 -2.69 6.85 -5.76
N ALA A 299 -3.37 5.89 -6.38
CA ALA A 299 -4.82 5.95 -6.61
C ALA A 299 -5.63 5.93 -5.31
N ASN A 300 -5.11 5.28 -4.27
CA ASN A 300 -5.84 5.03 -3.03
C ASN A 300 -5.32 5.84 -1.83
N HIS A 301 -4.24 6.60 -2.02
CA HIS A 301 -3.56 7.38 -1.00
C HIS A 301 -3.20 6.57 0.27
N CYS A 302 -2.63 5.40 0.04
CA CYS A 302 -2.12 4.53 1.09
C CYS A 302 -0.69 4.14 0.73
N PHE A 303 0.05 3.61 1.71
CA PHE A 303 1.31 2.94 1.42
C PHE A 303 1.04 1.54 0.87
N THR A 304 1.89 1.06 -0.04
CA THR A 304 1.86 -0.33 -0.50
C THR A 304 3.22 -0.98 -0.31
N VAL A 305 3.23 -2.25 0.07
CA VAL A 305 4.46 -3.03 0.31
C VAL A 305 4.46 -4.24 -0.62
N ALA A 306 5.17 -4.16 -1.74
CA ALA A 306 5.26 -5.25 -2.71
C ALA A 306 6.41 -6.18 -2.34
N ILE A 307 6.12 -7.47 -2.14
CA ILE A 307 7.10 -8.47 -1.68
C ILE A 307 7.08 -9.64 -2.65
N ASN A 308 8.21 -9.97 -3.26
CA ASN A 308 8.33 -11.14 -4.12
C ASN A 308 9.40 -12.10 -3.61
N ARG A 309 9.18 -13.38 -3.86
CA ARG A 309 10.16 -14.44 -3.67
C ARG A 309 11.44 -14.22 -4.49
N VAL A 310 12.55 -14.84 -4.08
CA VAL A 310 13.80 -14.91 -4.85
C VAL A 310 14.23 -16.35 -5.12
N GLY A 311 15.06 -16.53 -6.13
CA GLY A 311 15.70 -17.82 -6.45
C GLY A 311 14.94 -18.63 -7.49
N THR A 312 15.45 -19.81 -7.78
CA THR A 312 14.86 -20.74 -8.76
C THR A 312 14.55 -22.06 -8.07
N GLU A 313 13.34 -22.55 -8.24
CA GLU A 313 12.87 -23.79 -7.64
C GLU A 313 12.78 -24.91 -8.69
N ILE A 314 13.32 -26.09 -8.36
CA ILE A 314 13.36 -27.26 -9.24
C ILE A 314 12.62 -28.40 -8.55
N PHE A 315 11.67 -29.03 -9.24
CA PHE A 315 10.80 -30.09 -8.71
C PHE A 315 11.22 -31.49 -9.19
N GLU A 316 10.85 -32.52 -8.44
CA GLU A 316 11.22 -33.91 -8.74
C GLU A 316 10.68 -34.38 -10.10
N ASN A 317 9.39 -34.15 -10.34
CA ASN A 317 8.69 -34.58 -11.54
C ASN A 317 8.61 -33.45 -12.57
N PRO A 318 8.77 -33.75 -13.87
CA PRO A 318 8.62 -32.74 -14.91
C PRO A 318 7.14 -32.36 -15.08
N PHE A 319 6.86 -31.07 -15.23
CA PHE A 319 5.53 -30.51 -15.52
C PHE A 319 5.58 -29.65 -16.78
N THR A 320 4.41 -29.22 -17.27
CA THR A 320 4.27 -28.36 -18.46
C THR A 320 3.61 -27.03 -18.10
N SER A 321 4.04 -25.96 -18.77
CA SER A 321 3.54 -24.59 -18.53
C SER A 321 2.31 -24.21 -19.35
N GLY A 322 1.80 -25.13 -20.19
CA GLY A 322 0.66 -24.84 -21.08
C GLY A 322 1.01 -23.94 -22.27
N ASP A 323 2.29 -23.77 -22.60
CA ASP A 323 2.79 -22.91 -23.69
C ASP A 323 3.31 -23.70 -24.91
N GLY A 324 3.12 -25.03 -24.92
CA GLY A 324 3.58 -25.92 -25.99
C GLY A 324 5.06 -26.31 -25.92
N LYS A 325 5.83 -25.83 -24.93
CA LYS A 325 7.22 -26.26 -24.71
C LYS A 325 7.29 -27.67 -24.09
N PRO A 326 8.45 -28.35 -24.19
CA PRO A 326 8.65 -29.64 -23.54
C PRO A 326 8.50 -29.57 -22.02
N ALA A 327 8.15 -30.70 -21.41
CA ALA A 327 8.09 -30.80 -19.96
C ALA A 327 9.46 -30.54 -19.32
N HIS A 328 9.45 -29.89 -18.16
CA HIS A 328 10.63 -29.40 -17.46
C HIS A 328 10.44 -29.49 -15.94
N LYS A 329 11.54 -29.44 -15.19
CA LYS A 329 11.54 -29.51 -13.72
C LYS A 329 11.72 -28.15 -13.05
N GLU A 330 12.29 -27.18 -13.76
CA GLU A 330 12.53 -25.83 -13.28
C GLU A 330 11.28 -24.96 -13.46
N PHE A 331 10.78 -24.33 -12.41
CA PHE A 331 9.59 -23.46 -12.47
C PHE A 331 9.85 -22.09 -13.11
N GLY A 332 11.07 -21.59 -12.94
CA GLY A 332 11.47 -20.26 -13.36
C GLY A 332 12.04 -19.46 -12.20
N HIS A 333 12.67 -18.34 -12.54
CA HIS A 333 13.39 -17.51 -11.58
C HIS A 333 12.47 -16.47 -10.95
N PHE A 334 12.25 -16.56 -9.63
CA PHE A 334 11.63 -15.50 -8.86
C PHE A 334 12.60 -14.33 -8.71
N TYR A 335 12.16 -13.14 -9.13
CA TYR A 335 13.05 -11.99 -9.34
C TYR A 335 13.10 -11.00 -8.17
N GLY A 336 12.58 -11.33 -6.99
CA GLY A 336 12.63 -10.44 -5.82
C GLY A 336 12.13 -9.02 -6.13
N ALA A 337 13.04 -8.04 -6.03
CA ALA A 337 12.72 -6.64 -6.30
C ALA A 337 11.59 -6.11 -5.40
N SER A 338 11.54 -6.54 -4.15
CA SER A 338 10.58 -6.04 -3.16
C SER A 338 10.79 -4.54 -2.91
N TYR A 339 9.70 -3.78 -2.78
CA TYR A 339 9.75 -2.32 -2.61
C TYR A 339 8.54 -1.77 -1.84
N ILE A 340 8.65 -0.52 -1.38
CA ILE A 340 7.57 0.21 -0.72
C ILE A 340 7.23 1.45 -1.55
N ALA A 341 5.94 1.67 -1.83
CA ALA A 341 5.45 2.88 -2.49
C ALA A 341 4.51 3.68 -1.59
N ALA A 342 4.53 5.00 -1.78
CA ALA A 342 3.87 5.97 -0.94
C ALA A 342 2.68 6.66 -1.64
N PRO A 343 1.75 7.23 -0.87
CA PRO A 343 0.58 7.94 -1.38
C PRO A 343 0.87 9.09 -2.36
N ASN A 344 2.06 9.69 -2.29
CA ASN A 344 2.48 10.82 -3.12
C ASN A 344 3.23 10.39 -4.40
N GLY A 345 3.27 9.08 -4.70
CA GLY A 345 3.95 8.52 -5.86
C GLY A 345 5.44 8.25 -5.70
N ILE A 346 6.05 8.63 -4.57
CA ILE A 346 7.42 8.24 -4.23
C ILE A 346 7.45 6.72 -3.94
N ARG A 347 8.55 6.05 -4.31
CA ARG A 347 8.81 4.67 -3.90
C ARG A 347 10.28 4.46 -3.55
N THR A 348 10.56 3.46 -2.72
CA THR A 348 11.92 3.05 -2.43
C THR A 348 12.57 2.40 -3.65
N PRO A 349 13.92 2.42 -3.72
CA PRO A 349 14.67 1.41 -4.43
C PRO A 349 14.21 -0.01 -4.04
N SER A 350 14.38 -0.94 -4.98
CA SER A 350 14.02 -2.33 -4.80
C SER A 350 15.15 -3.08 -4.07
N LEU A 351 14.80 -4.16 -3.37
CA LEU A 351 15.76 -5.20 -3.00
C LEU A 351 16.33 -5.89 -4.25
N SER A 352 17.38 -6.66 -4.05
CA SER A 352 18.02 -7.46 -5.09
C SER A 352 17.05 -8.37 -5.82
N ARG A 353 17.37 -8.69 -7.08
CA ARG A 353 16.62 -9.68 -7.85
C ARG A 353 16.89 -11.13 -7.48
N ASN A 354 18.02 -11.40 -6.84
CA ASN A 354 18.52 -12.76 -6.61
C ASN A 354 19.06 -13.03 -5.20
N LYS A 355 19.05 -12.02 -4.31
CA LYS A 355 19.47 -12.19 -2.91
C LYS A 355 18.27 -12.15 -1.97
N GLU A 356 18.38 -12.92 -0.91
CA GLU A 356 17.49 -12.77 0.24
C GLU A 356 17.76 -11.40 0.88
N GLY A 357 16.70 -10.76 1.39
CA GLY A 357 16.85 -9.40 1.88
C GLY A 357 15.73 -8.89 2.77
N ILE A 358 16.09 -7.85 3.52
CA ILE A 358 15.25 -7.09 4.44
C ILE A 358 15.23 -5.64 3.97
N LEU A 359 14.06 -5.15 3.57
CA LEU A 359 13.84 -3.74 3.26
C LEU A 359 13.08 -3.10 4.41
N ILE A 360 13.64 -2.06 5.05
CA ILE A 360 12.96 -1.28 6.08
C ILE A 360 12.71 0.13 5.57
N CYS A 361 11.48 0.61 5.70
CA CYS A 361 11.15 2.01 5.44
C CYS A 361 10.46 2.63 6.66
N GLU A 362 11.02 3.73 7.16
CA GLU A 362 10.35 4.58 8.13
C GLU A 362 9.39 5.52 7.38
N ILE A 363 8.10 5.31 7.58
CA ILE A 363 7.04 6.07 6.94
C ILE A 363 6.30 6.93 7.95
N ASP A 364 5.60 7.96 7.48
CA ASP A 364 4.64 8.73 8.27
C ASP A 364 3.21 8.55 7.74
N LEU A 365 2.35 7.93 8.55
CA LEU A 365 0.97 7.63 8.14
C LEU A 365 0.12 8.89 7.91
N ASN A 366 0.55 10.06 8.41
CA ASN A 366 -0.13 11.32 8.10
C ASN A 366 -0.05 11.67 6.60
N LEU A 367 0.93 11.13 5.85
CA LEU A 367 1.05 11.36 4.41
C LEU A 367 -0.18 10.87 3.64
N CYS A 368 -0.85 9.81 4.11
CA CYS A 368 -2.09 9.30 3.52
C CYS A 368 -3.19 10.37 3.51
N ARG A 369 -3.32 11.13 4.61
CA ARG A 369 -4.31 12.23 4.71
C ARG A 369 -3.88 13.44 3.89
N GLN A 370 -2.61 13.83 3.98
CA GLN A 370 -2.10 15.00 3.26
C GLN A 370 -2.27 14.86 1.75
N THR A 371 -2.02 13.67 1.20
CA THR A 371 -2.21 13.40 -0.22
C THR A 371 -3.67 13.36 -0.63
N LYS A 372 -4.55 12.75 0.19
CA LYS A 372 -6.03 12.84 0.03
C LYS A 372 -6.50 14.30 -0.06
N ASP A 373 -5.91 15.19 0.72
CA ASP A 373 -6.26 16.61 0.76
C ASP A 373 -5.63 17.44 -0.37
N THR A 374 -4.58 16.94 -1.03
CA THR A 374 -3.76 17.74 -1.97
C THR A 374 -4.26 17.71 -3.40
N TRP A 375 -5.12 16.75 -3.77
CA TRP A 375 -5.59 16.60 -5.16
C TRP A 375 -6.19 17.92 -5.68
N GLU A 376 -5.73 18.34 -6.86
CA GLU A 376 -5.76 19.74 -7.34
C GLU A 376 -7.12 20.41 -7.28
N GLY A 377 -8.21 19.66 -7.43
CA GLY A 377 -9.55 20.19 -7.33
C GLY A 377 -9.81 20.77 -5.95
N LYS A 378 -9.45 20.06 -4.87
CA LYS A 378 -9.58 20.58 -3.50
C LYS A 378 -8.74 21.84 -3.29
N LYS A 379 -7.48 21.87 -3.76
CA LYS A 379 -6.63 23.07 -3.67
C LYS A 379 -7.19 24.25 -4.45
N LYS A 380 -7.66 24.04 -5.69
CA LYS A 380 -8.31 25.07 -6.51
C LYS A 380 -9.56 25.59 -5.80
N PHE A 381 -10.40 24.70 -5.29
CA PHE A 381 -11.60 25.05 -4.53
C PHE A 381 -11.29 25.84 -3.26
N GLU A 382 -10.36 25.39 -2.43
CA GLU A 382 -9.94 26.11 -1.22
C GLU A 382 -9.39 27.50 -1.55
N LYS A 383 -8.60 27.64 -2.63
CA LYS A 383 -8.09 28.94 -3.08
C LYS A 383 -9.21 29.89 -3.51
N LEU A 384 -10.28 29.36 -4.10
CA LEU A 384 -11.48 30.13 -4.45
C LEU A 384 -12.26 30.56 -3.21
N MET A 385 -12.48 29.64 -2.27
CA MET A 385 -13.23 29.91 -1.04
C MET A 385 -12.49 30.86 -0.08
N LYS A 386 -11.15 30.84 -0.08
CA LYS A 386 -10.31 31.77 0.70
C LYS A 386 -10.05 33.11 -0.01
N ASN A 387 -10.71 33.38 -1.14
CA ASN A 387 -10.51 34.61 -1.90
C ASN A 387 -11.27 35.79 -1.26
N ASP A 388 -10.53 36.65 -0.56
CA ASP A 388 -11.07 37.83 0.12
C ASP A 388 -11.57 38.95 -0.82
N ILE A 389 -11.33 38.83 -2.14
CA ILE A 389 -11.67 39.84 -3.15
C ILE A 389 -12.95 39.43 -3.91
N LYS A 390 -13.10 38.15 -4.23
CA LYS A 390 -14.23 37.66 -5.01
C LYS A 390 -15.49 37.56 -4.15
N THR A 391 -16.58 38.10 -4.68
CA THR A 391 -17.92 37.92 -4.09
C THR A 391 -18.35 36.45 -4.20
N LYS A 392 -19.29 36.02 -3.35
CA LYS A 392 -19.85 34.66 -3.43
C LYS A 392 -20.38 34.32 -4.82
N GLY A 393 -21.01 35.26 -5.51
CA GLY A 393 -21.51 35.06 -6.89
C GLY A 393 -20.38 34.85 -7.90
N GLN A 394 -19.26 35.58 -7.75
CA GLN A 394 -18.07 35.38 -8.59
C GLN A 394 -17.42 34.02 -8.34
N ILE A 395 -17.30 33.61 -7.07
CA ILE A 395 -16.79 32.29 -6.69
C ILE A 395 -17.67 31.18 -7.29
N GLU A 396 -19.00 31.31 -7.20
CA GLU A 396 -19.94 30.32 -7.76
C GLU A 396 -19.86 30.24 -9.28
N THR A 397 -19.71 31.38 -9.96
CA THR A 397 -19.51 31.42 -11.42
C THR A 397 -18.22 30.69 -11.81
N GLU A 398 -17.14 30.91 -11.06
CA GLU A 398 -15.84 30.28 -11.34
C GLU A 398 -15.82 28.78 -11.03
N ILE A 399 -16.49 28.35 -9.95
CA ILE A 399 -16.77 26.94 -9.66
C ILE A 399 -17.49 26.30 -10.85
N ASN A 400 -18.56 26.93 -11.36
CA ASN A 400 -19.29 26.39 -12.51
C ASN A 400 -18.41 26.34 -13.77
N ASN A 401 -17.57 27.35 -14.01
CA ASN A 401 -16.65 27.35 -15.15
C ASN A 401 -15.58 26.24 -15.05
N ILE A 402 -15.07 25.95 -13.85
CA ILE A 402 -14.13 24.83 -13.61
C ILE A 402 -14.83 23.50 -13.86
N ILE A 403 -16.04 23.30 -13.32
CA ILE A 403 -16.84 22.08 -13.54
C ILE A 403 -17.10 21.86 -15.04
N ILE A 404 -17.22 22.90 -15.85
CA ILE A 404 -17.45 22.75 -17.29
C ILE A 404 -16.16 22.42 -18.04
N ASN A 405 -15.04 23.07 -17.70
CA ASN A 405 -13.86 23.13 -18.56
C ASN A 405 -12.64 22.28 -18.12
N GLU A 406 -12.62 21.75 -16.89
CA GLU A 406 -11.46 20.99 -16.36
C GLU A 406 -11.57 19.48 -16.62
N SER A 407 -10.56 18.69 -16.20
CA SER A 407 -10.60 17.23 -16.33
C SER A 407 -11.73 16.62 -15.48
N ASP A 408 -12.24 15.45 -15.88
CA ASP A 408 -13.33 14.76 -15.15
C ASP A 408 -12.97 14.51 -13.67
N GLU A 409 -11.69 14.34 -13.34
CA GLU A 409 -11.24 14.20 -11.95
C GLU A 409 -11.47 15.48 -11.15
N ILE A 410 -11.13 16.64 -11.71
CA ILE A 410 -11.37 17.93 -11.08
C ILE A 410 -12.88 18.20 -11.00
N LYS A 411 -13.65 17.82 -12.04
CA LYS A 411 -15.12 17.95 -12.02
C LYS A 411 -15.73 17.15 -10.88
N ILE A 412 -15.39 15.87 -10.76
CA ILE A 412 -15.90 15.00 -9.68
C ILE A 412 -15.55 15.60 -8.31
N GLN A 413 -14.32 16.09 -8.14
CA GLN A 413 -13.93 16.74 -6.88
C GLN A 413 -14.77 18.00 -6.59
N PHE A 414 -15.02 18.85 -7.59
CA PHE A 414 -15.86 20.04 -7.43
C PHE A 414 -17.33 19.70 -7.21
N GLU A 415 -17.86 18.66 -7.85
CA GLU A 415 -19.22 18.15 -7.63
C GLU A 415 -19.38 17.58 -6.22
N GLU A 416 -18.41 16.78 -5.74
CA GLU A 416 -18.39 16.30 -4.35
C GLU A 416 -18.36 17.46 -3.34
N MET A 417 -17.56 18.50 -3.61
CA MET A 417 -17.50 19.69 -2.77
C MET A 417 -18.79 20.50 -2.82
N LYS A 418 -19.45 20.58 -3.98
CA LYS A 418 -20.78 21.19 -4.13
C LYS A 418 -21.84 20.44 -3.33
N ILE A 419 -21.86 19.10 -3.40
CA ILE A 419 -22.76 18.26 -2.60
C ILE A 419 -22.50 18.45 -1.11
N LYS A 420 -21.23 18.52 -0.69
CA LYS A 420 -20.87 18.82 0.71
C LYS A 420 -21.37 20.21 1.14
N LYS A 421 -21.21 21.23 0.29
CA LYS A 421 -21.74 22.59 0.51
C LYS A 421 -23.27 22.59 0.63
N GLU A 422 -23.99 21.89 -0.23
CA GLU A 422 -25.45 21.77 -0.19
C GLU A 422 -25.93 21.04 1.07
N LYS A 423 -25.27 19.93 1.44
CA LYS A 423 -25.53 19.23 2.70
C LYS A 423 -25.31 20.14 3.91
N PHE A 424 -24.25 20.94 3.89
CA PHE A 424 -23.96 21.92 4.93
C PHE A 424 -25.03 23.02 5.00
N GLN A 425 -25.45 23.59 3.87
CA GLN A 425 -26.54 24.57 3.82
C GLN A 425 -27.85 24.01 4.39
N ASN A 426 -28.17 22.74 4.10
CA ASN A 426 -29.32 22.06 4.67
C ASN A 426 -29.20 21.86 6.19
N LYS A 427 -28.00 21.51 6.68
CA LYS A 427 -27.71 21.40 8.13
C LYS A 427 -27.85 22.77 8.82
N LEU A 428 -27.35 23.84 8.20
CA LEU A 428 -27.52 25.22 8.69
C LEU A 428 -28.99 25.60 8.78
N LYS A 429 -29.77 25.35 7.71
CA LYS A 429 -31.21 25.63 7.67
C LYS A 429 -31.96 24.89 8.78
N THR A 430 -31.62 23.62 9.01
CA THR A 430 -32.19 22.82 10.10
C THR A 430 -31.86 23.41 11.47
N LYS A 431 -30.61 23.87 11.66
CA LYS A 431 -30.17 24.47 12.93
C LYS A 431 -30.80 25.85 13.16
N PHE A 432 -30.98 26.66 12.11
CA PHE A 432 -31.75 27.91 12.20
C PHE A 432 -33.20 27.65 12.60
N GLN A 433 -33.86 26.67 11.97
CA GLN A 433 -35.22 26.27 12.33
C GLN A 433 -35.34 25.87 13.81
N TYR A 434 -34.36 25.14 14.34
CA TYR A 434 -34.30 24.78 15.76
C TYR A 434 -34.17 26.01 16.69
N ILE A 435 -33.30 26.97 16.36
CA ILE A 435 -33.15 28.19 17.16
C ILE A 435 -34.45 29.02 17.09
N THR A 436 -35.06 29.13 15.90
CA THR A 436 -36.35 29.81 15.71
C THR A 436 -37.50 29.18 16.48
N SER A 437 -37.54 27.84 16.59
CA SER A 437 -38.59 27.14 17.35
C SER A 437 -38.39 27.22 18.87
N THR A 438 -37.14 27.40 19.32
CA THR A 438 -36.79 27.36 20.75
C THR A 438 -36.83 28.75 21.39
N PHE A 439 -36.53 29.81 20.64
CA PHE A 439 -36.40 31.17 21.17
C PHE A 439 -37.45 32.14 20.60
N PRO A 440 -38.13 32.97 21.42
CA PRO A 440 -39.17 33.91 20.98
C PRO A 440 -38.68 35.00 19.99
N LEU A 441 -39.64 35.70 19.36
CA LEU A 441 -39.59 36.73 18.30
C LEU A 441 -38.26 37.46 18.01
N GLU A 442 -37.45 37.77 19.02
CA GLU A 442 -36.11 38.35 18.86
C GLU A 442 -35.20 37.45 18.01
N ALA A 443 -35.21 36.13 18.26
CA ALA A 443 -34.40 35.17 17.52
C ALA A 443 -34.82 35.05 16.06
N GLN A 444 -36.13 35.15 15.76
CA GLN A 444 -36.65 35.16 14.39
C GLN A 444 -36.09 36.35 13.58
N ASN A 445 -36.08 37.54 14.17
CA ASN A 445 -35.54 38.73 13.53
C ASN A 445 -34.03 38.63 13.30
N ILE A 446 -33.29 38.07 14.27
CA ILE A 446 -31.84 37.86 14.16
C ILE A 446 -31.52 36.84 13.07
N ILE A 447 -32.21 35.70 13.06
CA ILE A 447 -32.02 34.64 12.05
C ILE A 447 -32.38 35.16 10.67
N SER A 448 -33.48 35.90 10.51
CA SER A 448 -33.84 36.50 9.23
C SER A 448 -32.75 37.45 8.70
N LYS A 449 -32.12 38.24 9.57
CA LYS A 449 -30.97 39.08 9.19
C LYS A 449 -29.75 38.23 8.80
N ILE A 450 -29.45 37.17 9.54
CA ILE A 450 -28.34 36.26 9.21
C ILE A 450 -28.59 35.58 7.86
N GLU A 451 -29.81 35.11 7.59
CA GLU A 451 -30.21 34.53 6.31
C GLU A 451 -30.10 35.54 5.17
N GLN A 452 -30.48 36.81 5.37
CA GLN A 452 -30.28 37.86 4.36
C GLN A 452 -28.80 38.06 4.01
N VAL A 453 -27.90 38.06 5.00
CA VAL A 453 -26.45 38.16 4.77
C VAL A 453 -25.93 36.90 4.07
N HIS A 454 -26.38 35.72 4.51
CA HIS A 454 -25.97 34.43 3.92
C HIS A 454 -26.40 34.30 2.46
N ASN A 455 -27.59 34.79 2.11
CA ASN A 455 -28.11 34.77 0.74
C ASN A 455 -27.60 35.91 -0.14
N ASN A 456 -26.89 36.90 0.42
CA ASN A 456 -26.33 37.99 -0.35
C ASN A 456 -25.13 37.52 -1.18
N MET A 457 -25.32 37.30 -2.47
CA MET A 457 -24.26 36.83 -3.38
C MET A 457 -23.24 37.91 -3.77
N ASN A 458 -23.51 39.18 -3.45
CA ASN A 458 -22.68 40.34 -3.84
C ASN A 458 -21.64 40.73 -2.77
N ILE A 459 -21.50 39.94 -1.71
CA ILE A 459 -20.48 40.14 -0.67
C ILE A 459 -19.46 39.00 -0.70
N THR A 460 -18.26 39.25 -0.19
CA THR A 460 -17.23 38.22 0.00
C THR A 460 -17.56 37.34 1.22
N LEU A 461 -16.99 36.14 1.32
CA LEU A 461 -17.18 35.27 2.49
C LEU A 461 -16.71 35.94 3.78
N LYS A 462 -15.63 36.72 3.71
CA LYS A 462 -15.14 37.55 4.83
C LYS A 462 -16.15 38.61 5.24
N GLN A 463 -16.73 39.34 4.29
CA GLN A 463 -17.77 40.33 4.56
C GLN A 463 -19.03 39.67 5.16
N GLU A 464 -19.41 38.49 4.70
CA GLU A 464 -20.48 37.70 5.32
C GLU A 464 -20.17 37.39 6.79
N MET A 465 -18.98 36.86 7.07
CA MET A 465 -18.57 36.56 8.46
C MET A 465 -18.58 37.79 9.35
N GLU A 466 -18.08 38.93 8.86
CA GLU A 466 -18.07 40.20 9.59
C GLU A 466 -19.50 40.73 9.84
N GLN A 467 -20.40 40.64 8.85
CA GLN A 467 -21.79 41.06 8.98
C GLN A 467 -22.57 40.15 9.93
N ILE A 468 -22.40 38.83 9.85
CA ILE A 468 -22.99 37.87 10.79
C ILE A 468 -22.49 38.15 12.21
N LYS A 469 -21.18 38.38 12.40
CA LYS A 469 -20.62 38.75 13.71
C LYS A 469 -21.26 40.02 14.27
N LYS A 470 -21.44 41.04 13.43
CA LYS A 470 -22.12 42.29 13.83
C LYS A 470 -23.56 42.04 14.24
N ILE A 471 -24.30 41.20 13.52
CA ILE A 471 -25.68 40.83 13.86
C ILE A 471 -25.71 40.10 15.23
N ILE A 472 -24.84 39.12 15.44
CA ILE A 472 -24.77 38.36 16.70
C ILE A 472 -24.44 39.27 17.89
N ASN A 473 -23.56 40.27 17.69
CA ASN A 473 -23.23 41.24 18.75
C ASN A 473 -24.38 42.17 19.13
N THR A 474 -25.47 42.23 18.35
CA THR A 474 -26.68 43.01 18.70
C THR A 474 -27.69 42.23 19.55
N VAL A 475 -27.44 40.95 19.80
CA VAL A 475 -28.33 40.10 20.61
C VAL A 475 -28.10 40.41 22.09
N ASN A 476 -29.15 40.88 22.77
CA ASN A 476 -29.08 41.21 24.20
C ASN A 476 -29.25 39.98 25.11
N ASN A 477 -29.90 38.93 24.62
CA ASN A 477 -30.09 37.69 25.37
C ASN A 477 -28.81 36.84 25.33
N GLU A 478 -28.13 36.71 26.46
CA GLU A 478 -26.83 36.02 26.58
C GLU A 478 -26.90 34.53 26.21
N ILE A 479 -28.05 33.86 26.42
CA ILE A 479 -28.24 32.45 26.04
C ILE A 479 -28.31 32.33 24.52
N VAL A 480 -29.12 33.20 23.88
CA VAL A 480 -29.25 33.24 22.42
C VAL A 480 -27.92 33.63 21.78
N LYS A 481 -27.23 34.61 22.34
CA LYS A 481 -25.91 35.05 21.87
C LYS A 481 -24.89 33.92 21.96
N ASN A 482 -24.79 33.21 23.09
CA ASN A 482 -23.89 32.07 23.23
C ASN A 482 -24.18 30.94 22.23
N GLU A 483 -25.46 30.61 22.01
CA GLU A 483 -25.83 29.61 21.01
C GLU A 483 -25.51 30.08 19.58
N LEU A 484 -25.70 31.37 19.28
CA LEU A 484 -25.32 31.95 18.00
C LEU A 484 -23.80 32.07 17.82
N GLU A 485 -23.02 32.32 18.86
CA GLU A 485 -21.56 32.35 18.81
C GLU A 485 -20.97 30.94 18.64
N LYS A 486 -21.52 29.93 19.32
CA LYS A 486 -21.22 28.51 19.04
C LYS A 486 -21.60 28.13 17.61
N PHE A 487 -22.69 28.69 17.11
CA PHE A 487 -23.12 28.49 15.74
C PHE A 487 -22.18 29.19 14.74
N GLN A 488 -21.74 30.42 15.02
CA GLN A 488 -20.77 31.14 14.22
C GLN A 488 -19.43 30.41 14.18
N SER A 489 -18.91 29.94 15.30
CA SER A 489 -17.67 29.17 15.34
C SER A 489 -17.81 27.86 14.56
N GLY A 490 -18.96 27.19 14.65
CA GLY A 490 -19.29 26.02 13.84
C GLY A 490 -19.33 26.32 12.34
N ILE A 491 -20.00 27.40 11.93
CA ILE A 491 -20.03 27.85 10.52
C ILE A 491 -18.63 28.14 10.01
N VAL A 492 -17.83 28.87 10.77
CA VAL A 492 -16.48 29.27 10.35
C VAL A 492 -15.56 28.05 10.21
N MET A 493 -15.62 27.12 11.17
CA MET A 493 -14.82 25.90 11.11
C MET A 493 -15.28 24.91 10.04
N GLU A 494 -16.56 24.91 9.65
CA GLU A 494 -17.07 24.04 8.57
C GLU A 494 -17.00 24.70 7.17
N LEU A 495 -16.92 26.05 7.08
CA LEU A 495 -16.67 26.78 5.82
C LEU A 495 -15.20 26.80 5.40
N ILE A 496 -14.28 26.82 6.39
CA ILE A 496 -12.82 26.68 6.18
C ILE A 496 -12.50 25.22 5.87
#